data_AF-A0AAV2G5J8-F1
#
_entry.id   AF-A0AAV2G5J8-F1
#
_cell.length_a   1.000
_cell.length_b   1.000
_cell.length_c   1.000
_cell.angle_alpha   90.00
_cell.angle_beta   90.00
_cell.angle_gamma   90.00
#
_symmetry.space_group_name_H-M   'P 1'
#
loop_
_entity.id
_entity.type
_entity.pdbx_description
1 polymer ?
#
loop_
_entity_poly.entity_id
_entity_poly.type
_entity_poly.pdbx_seq_one_letter_code
_entity_poly.pdbx_strand_id
1 'polypeptide(L)'
;MENPNSYIHSNIVGLVTLLEICKSAETQPAVVWASSSSVYRLNEKSPFSESDGTNQPASLYAATKKFGEEITHTYNHIYGLSITGMRFFTVYGPWGRPGMAYFSFTKNILQGKLITVYWGEIGMIWPGISPTSTTS
;
A
#
# COMPACT_ATOMS: atom_id res chain seq x y z
N MET A 1 12.63 -6.74 -10.04
CA MET A 1 11.55 -5.74 -10.00
C MET A 1 11.10 -5.50 -11.42
N GLU A 2 9.86 -5.84 -11.78
CA GLU A 2 9.35 -5.63 -13.14
C GLU A 2 8.72 -4.23 -13.25
N ASN A 3 9.15 -3.48 -14.26
CA ASN A 3 8.63 -2.16 -14.66
C ASN A 3 8.47 -1.11 -13.52
N PRO A 4 9.56 -0.61 -12.92
CA PRO A 4 9.50 0.39 -11.84
C PRO A 4 8.81 1.71 -12.25
N ASN A 5 8.91 2.09 -13.53
CA ASN A 5 8.29 3.30 -14.06
C ASN A 5 6.76 3.29 -13.94
N SER A 6 6.14 2.11 -14.06
CA SER A 6 4.69 1.96 -13.90
C SER A 6 4.20 2.40 -12.52
N TYR A 7 4.98 2.14 -11.47
CA TYR A 7 4.65 2.55 -10.10
C TYR A 7 4.76 4.07 -9.92
N ILE A 8 5.82 4.69 -10.45
CA ILE A 8 5.98 6.14 -10.38
C ILE A 8 4.84 6.83 -11.14
N HIS A 9 4.59 6.40 -12.37
CA HIS A 9 3.56 7.01 -13.21
C HIS A 9 2.16 6.84 -12.59
N SER A 10 1.81 5.64 -12.16
CA SER A 10 0.46 5.38 -11.62
C SER A 10 0.26 6.00 -10.24
N ASN A 11 1.22 5.83 -9.33
CA ASN A 11 1.03 6.22 -7.92
C ASN A 11 1.35 7.69 -7.67
N ILE A 12 2.37 8.25 -8.34
CA ILE A 12 2.83 9.62 -8.08
C ILE A 12 2.24 10.57 -9.11
N VAL A 13 2.50 10.35 -10.39
CA VAL A 13 2.01 11.25 -11.44
C VAL A 13 0.48 11.27 -11.43
N GLY A 14 -0.16 10.09 -11.39
CA GLY A 14 -1.62 9.98 -11.30
C GLY A 14 -2.22 10.69 -10.08
N LEU A 15 -1.59 10.58 -8.90
CA LEU A 15 -2.06 11.27 -7.69
C LEU A 15 -1.97 12.79 -7.84
N VAL A 16 -0.83 13.31 -8.30
CA VAL A 16 -0.64 14.75 -8.51
C VAL A 16 -1.62 15.29 -9.55
N THR A 17 -1.83 14.56 -10.65
CA THR A 17 -2.81 14.94 -11.68
C THR A 17 -4.22 15.07 -11.09
N LEU A 18 -4.65 14.12 -10.26
CA LEU A 18 -5.96 14.21 -9.60
C LEU A 18 -6.05 15.40 -8.63
N LEU A 19 -4.99 15.66 -7.85
CA LEU A 19 -4.97 16.78 -6.92
C LEU A 19 -5.02 18.14 -7.63
N GLU A 20 -4.34 18.32 -8.76
CA GLU A 20 -4.43 19.54 -9.57
C GLU A 20 -5.85 19.76 -10.13
N ILE A 21 -6.55 18.68 -10.52
CA ILE A 21 -7.95 18.75 -10.94
C ILE A 21 -8.84 19.16 -9.75
N CYS A 22 -8.67 18.53 -8.58
CA CYS A 22 -9.45 18.87 -7.38
C CYS A 22 -9.23 20.32 -6.93
N LYS A 23 -7.99 20.81 -7.04
CA LYS A 23 -7.60 22.19 -6.73
C LYS A 23 -8.28 23.22 -7.65
N SER A 24 -8.41 22.91 -8.93
CA SER A 24 -8.98 23.81 -9.94
C SER A 24 -10.51 23.75 -10.05
N ALA A 25 -11.15 22.83 -9.32
CA ALA A 25 -12.60 22.73 -9.28
C ALA A 25 -13.23 23.95 -8.59
N GLU A 26 -14.38 24.41 -9.11
CA GLU A 26 -15.15 25.53 -8.54
C GLU A 26 -15.56 25.28 -7.08
N THR A 27 -15.93 24.04 -6.77
CA THR A 27 -16.08 23.55 -5.40
C THR A 27 -15.08 22.44 -5.17
N GLN A 28 -14.10 22.67 -4.30
CA GLN A 28 -13.06 21.69 -4.01
C GLN A 28 -13.68 20.46 -3.31
N PRO A 29 -13.50 19.25 -3.88
CA PRO A 29 -14.02 18.03 -3.27
C PRO A 29 -13.15 17.60 -2.09
N ALA A 30 -13.75 16.85 -1.16
CA ALA A 30 -12.97 16.06 -0.21
C ALA A 30 -12.34 14.87 -0.94
N VAL A 31 -11.04 14.68 -0.76
CA VAL A 31 -10.26 13.62 -1.42
C VAL A 31 -9.94 12.53 -0.40
N VAL A 32 -10.34 11.30 -0.69
CA VAL A 32 -9.93 10.12 0.06
C VAL A 32 -9.07 9.24 -0.83
N TRP A 33 -7.87 8.88 -0.38
CA TRP A 33 -6.94 8.09 -1.18
C TRP A 33 -6.34 6.92 -0.41
N ALA A 34 -5.94 5.89 -1.15
CA ALA A 34 -5.40 4.66 -0.59
C ALA A 34 -3.87 4.72 -0.46
N SER A 35 -3.39 4.92 0.77
CA SER A 35 -2.03 4.56 1.19
C SER A 35 -1.96 3.04 1.47
N SER A 36 -0.88 2.56 2.08
CA SER A 36 -0.63 1.13 2.28
C SER A 36 0.10 0.90 3.60
N SER A 37 -0.26 -0.15 4.33
CA SER A 37 0.46 -0.58 5.53
C SER A 37 1.92 -0.96 5.26
N SER A 38 2.29 -1.18 3.99
CA SER A 38 3.68 -1.43 3.57
C SER A 38 4.65 -0.30 3.92
N VAL A 39 4.18 0.90 4.25
CA VAL A 39 5.02 2.01 4.72
C VAL A 39 5.70 1.72 6.06
N TYR A 40 5.15 0.81 6.87
CA TYR A 40 5.68 0.44 8.18
C TYR A 40 6.73 -0.69 8.16
N ARG A 41 7.07 -1.23 6.98
CA ARG A 41 7.65 -2.58 6.88
C ARG A 41 9.01 -2.80 7.57
N LEU A 42 9.79 -1.75 7.84
CA LEU A 42 11.06 -1.85 8.58
C LEU A 42 10.91 -1.49 10.07
N ASN A 43 9.70 -1.22 10.56
CA ASN A 43 9.48 -0.96 11.97
C ASN A 43 9.41 -2.29 12.72
N GLU A 44 10.29 -2.44 13.71
CA GLU A 44 10.32 -3.60 14.62
C GLU A 44 9.27 -3.50 15.75
N LYS A 45 8.63 -2.33 15.88
CA LYS A 45 7.66 -2.03 16.93
C LYS A 45 6.27 -2.55 16.55
N SER A 46 5.63 -3.29 17.46
CA SER A 46 4.25 -3.77 17.37
C SER A 46 3.48 -3.44 18.67
N PRO A 47 2.22 -2.99 18.60
CA PRO A 47 1.41 -2.73 17.41
C PRO A 47 1.88 -1.48 16.65
N PHE A 48 1.64 -1.44 15.34
CA PHE A 48 1.96 -0.27 14.51
C PHE A 48 1.04 0.91 14.85
N SER A 49 1.62 2.11 14.92
CA SER A 49 0.92 3.37 15.12
C SER A 49 1.13 4.30 13.92
N GLU A 50 0.13 5.13 13.59
CA GLU A 50 0.29 6.19 12.59
C GLU A 50 1.41 7.17 12.93
N SER A 51 1.71 7.32 14.22
CA SER A 51 2.79 8.16 14.75
C SER A 51 4.19 7.54 14.58
N ASP A 52 4.30 6.28 14.18
CA ASP A 52 5.60 5.64 14.02
C ASP A 52 6.31 6.18 12.76
N GLY A 53 7.63 6.36 12.87
CA GLY A 53 8.45 6.81 11.75
C GLY A 53 8.35 5.83 10.57
N THR A 54 8.16 6.36 9.36
CA THR A 54 8.01 5.57 8.12
C THR A 54 9.07 5.94 7.08
N ASN A 55 10.23 6.40 7.57
CA ASN A 55 11.26 7.07 6.77
C ASN A 55 12.20 6.08 6.04
N GLN A 56 12.02 4.77 6.24
CA GLN A 56 12.83 3.73 5.62
C GLN A 56 11.94 2.73 4.86
N PRO A 57 11.51 3.04 3.63
CA PRO A 57 10.62 2.17 2.87
C PRO A 57 11.36 0.93 2.33
N ALA A 58 10.82 -0.26 2.62
CA ALA A 58 11.41 -1.54 2.20
C ALA A 58 11.21 -1.90 0.71
N SER A 59 10.53 -1.06 -0.08
CA SER A 59 10.28 -1.29 -1.51
C SER A 59 9.93 0.02 -2.23
N LEU A 60 10.08 0.08 -3.56
CA LEU A 60 9.65 1.25 -4.35
C LEU A 60 8.14 1.51 -4.19
N TYR A 61 7.32 0.46 -4.13
CA TYR A 61 5.89 0.61 -3.89
C TYR A 61 5.62 1.30 -2.55
N ALA A 62 6.25 0.82 -1.47
CA ALA A 62 6.15 1.46 -0.15
C ALA A 62 6.66 2.91 -0.18
N ALA A 63 7.77 3.17 -0.88
CA ALA A 63 8.30 4.52 -1.08
C ALA A 63 7.29 5.43 -1.80
N THR A 64 6.65 4.95 -2.87
CA THR A 64 5.65 5.75 -3.60
C THR A 64 4.42 6.06 -2.75
N LYS A 65 3.97 5.12 -1.91
CA LYS A 65 2.86 5.35 -0.99
C LYS A 65 3.24 6.35 0.09
N LYS A 66 4.44 6.24 0.67
CA LYS A 66 4.94 7.24 1.63
C LYS A 66 5.08 8.62 1.00
N PHE A 67 5.63 8.70 -0.21
CA PHE A 67 5.75 9.97 -0.94
C PHE A 67 4.38 10.59 -1.25
N GLY A 68 3.37 9.77 -1.55
CA GLY A 68 1.99 10.23 -1.70
C GLY A 68 1.45 10.92 -0.43
N GLU A 69 1.79 10.43 0.77
CA GLU A 69 1.41 11.08 2.03
C GLU A 69 2.04 12.47 2.14
N GLU A 70 3.33 12.60 1.86
CA GLU A 70 4.05 13.89 1.89
C GLU A 70 3.51 14.89 0.85
N ILE A 71 3.19 14.42 -0.36
CA ILE A 71 2.55 15.24 -1.40
C ILE A 71 1.21 15.74 -0.90
N THR A 72 0.34 14.85 -0.41
CA THR A 72 -1.01 15.24 0.01
C THR A 72 -0.99 16.18 1.20
N HIS A 73 -0.06 16.00 2.15
CA HIS A 73 0.19 16.96 3.23
C HIS A 73 0.54 18.35 2.68
N THR A 74 1.46 18.40 1.71
CA THR A 74 1.88 19.66 1.06
C THR A 74 0.70 20.34 0.36
N TYR A 75 -0.13 19.58 -0.35
CA TYR A 75 -1.31 20.12 -1.05
C TYR A 75 -2.38 20.65 -0.09
N ASN A 76 -2.65 19.94 1.01
CA ASN A 76 -3.51 20.44 2.07
C ASN A 76 -2.95 21.74 2.66
N HIS A 77 -1.65 21.78 2.96
CA HIS A 77 -1.00 22.93 3.58
C HIS A 77 -1.01 24.17 2.68
N ILE A 78 -0.70 24.03 1.39
CA ILE A 78 -0.56 25.16 0.46
C ILE A 78 -1.91 25.60 -0.12
N TYR A 79 -2.82 24.65 -0.42
CA TYR A 79 -4.07 24.92 -1.15
C TYR A 79 -5.34 24.71 -0.34
N GLY A 80 -5.24 24.23 0.90
CA GLY A 80 -6.39 23.99 1.77
C GLY A 80 -7.24 22.78 1.39
N LEU A 81 -6.78 21.90 0.48
CA LEU A 81 -7.55 20.73 0.05
C LEU A 81 -7.85 19.79 1.22
N SER A 82 -9.11 19.41 1.40
CA SER A 82 -9.49 18.39 2.38
C SER A 82 -9.09 17.01 1.88
N ILE A 83 -8.03 16.42 2.47
CA ILE A 83 -7.46 15.14 2.01
C ILE A 83 -7.33 14.17 3.19
N THR A 84 -7.78 12.94 3.00
CA THR A 84 -7.64 11.83 3.96
C THR A 84 -6.95 10.64 3.28
N GLY A 85 -5.79 10.22 3.82
CA GLY A 85 -5.07 9.03 3.37
C GLY A 85 -5.32 7.84 4.28
N MET A 86 -5.71 6.70 3.71
CA MET A 86 -5.94 5.46 4.47
C MET A 86 -4.87 4.41 4.20
N ARG A 87 -4.19 3.94 5.25
CA ARG A 87 -3.18 2.86 5.14
C ARG A 87 -3.86 1.50 5.19
N PHE A 88 -4.22 0.97 4.02
CA PHE A 88 -4.85 -0.35 3.93
C PHE A 88 -3.88 -1.49 4.25
N PHE A 89 -4.37 -2.46 5.02
CA PHE A 89 -3.76 -3.78 5.19
C PHE A 89 -4.30 -4.74 4.11
N THR A 90 -4.15 -6.05 4.31
CA THR A 90 -4.69 -7.05 3.38
C THR A 90 -6.22 -6.99 3.35
N VAL A 91 -6.78 -6.59 2.21
CA VAL A 91 -8.22 -6.57 1.94
C VAL A 91 -8.65 -7.87 1.25
N TYR A 92 -9.75 -8.48 1.70
CA TYR A 92 -10.34 -9.69 1.12
C TYR A 92 -11.83 -9.51 0.82
N GLY A 93 -12.35 -10.24 -0.16
CA GLY A 93 -13.77 -10.20 -0.54
C GLY A 93 -14.03 -10.71 -1.95
N PRO A 94 -15.31 -10.76 -2.38
CA PRO A 94 -15.69 -11.03 -3.76
C PRO A 94 -14.96 -10.10 -4.73
N TRP A 95 -14.62 -10.60 -5.93
CA TRP A 95 -13.85 -9.86 -6.95
C TRP A 95 -12.44 -9.43 -6.50
N GLY A 96 -11.89 -10.10 -5.50
CA GLY A 96 -10.51 -9.91 -5.05
C GLY A 96 -9.47 -10.24 -6.13
N ARG A 97 -8.27 -9.67 -5.98
CA ARG A 97 -7.17 -9.88 -6.93
C ARG A 97 -6.72 -11.35 -6.88
N PRO A 98 -6.71 -12.08 -8.01
CA PRO A 98 -6.47 -13.54 -8.02
C PRO A 98 -5.05 -13.97 -7.62
N GLY A 99 -4.12 -13.01 -7.47
CA GLY A 99 -2.74 -13.24 -7.03
C GLY A 99 -2.49 -12.98 -5.53
N MET A 100 -3.50 -12.62 -4.75
CA MET A 100 -3.35 -12.41 -3.30
C MET A 100 -3.50 -13.73 -2.54
N ALA A 101 -2.84 -13.83 -1.38
CA ALA A 101 -2.78 -15.04 -0.57
C ALA A 101 -4.11 -15.76 -0.37
N TYR A 102 -5.17 -15.05 0.01
CA TYR A 102 -6.48 -15.67 0.27
C TYR A 102 -7.05 -16.35 -0.97
N PHE A 103 -6.90 -15.77 -2.16
CA PHE A 103 -7.37 -16.37 -3.41
C PHE A 103 -6.56 -17.61 -3.78
N SER A 104 -5.24 -17.55 -3.55
CA SER A 104 -4.34 -18.71 -3.71
C SER A 104 -4.73 -19.85 -2.76
N PHE A 105 -5.02 -19.55 -1.50
CA PHE A 105 -5.45 -20.53 -0.51
C PHE A 105 -6.79 -21.16 -0.88
N THR A 106 -7.80 -20.35 -1.20
CA THR A 106 -9.11 -20.86 -1.63
C THR A 106 -8.97 -21.73 -2.88
N LYS A 107 -8.20 -21.30 -3.87
CA LYS A 107 -7.95 -22.09 -5.09
C LYS A 107 -7.26 -23.42 -4.78
N ASN A 108 -6.26 -23.43 -3.92
CA ASN A 108 -5.54 -24.66 -3.55
C ASN A 108 -6.44 -25.63 -2.78
N ILE A 109 -7.25 -25.13 -1.84
CA ILE A 109 -8.25 -25.93 -1.11
C ILE A 109 -9.21 -26.61 -2.09
N LEU A 110 -9.80 -25.83 -3.02
CA LEU A 110 -10.74 -26.35 -4.00
C LEU A 110 -10.10 -27.34 -4.99
N GLN A 111 -8.81 -27.23 -5.24
CA GLN A 111 -8.05 -28.12 -6.13
C GLN A 111 -7.39 -29.31 -5.41
N GLY A 112 -7.59 -29.46 -4.09
CA GLY A 112 -6.91 -30.49 -3.29
C GLY A 112 -5.38 -30.34 -3.27
N LYS A 113 -4.87 -29.12 -3.50
CA LYS A 113 -3.44 -28.81 -3.50
C LYS A 113 -2.99 -28.34 -2.13
N LEU A 114 -1.73 -28.60 -1.80
CA LEU A 114 -1.11 -28.13 -0.56
C LEU A 114 -1.08 -26.59 -0.50
N ILE A 115 -1.24 -26.07 0.72
CA ILE A 115 -1.15 -24.65 1.01
C ILE A 115 0.27 -24.36 1.52
N THR A 116 0.97 -23.42 0.87
CA THR A 116 2.26 -22.95 1.34
C THR A 116 2.04 -21.96 2.49
N VAL A 117 2.54 -22.29 3.67
CA VAL A 117 2.50 -21.44 4.87
C VAL A 117 3.85 -20.77 5.05
N TYR A 118 3.85 -19.44 5.18
CA TYR A 118 5.05 -18.66 5.50
C TYR A 118 5.00 -18.25 6.97
N TRP A 119 6.09 -18.47 7.69
CA TRP A 119 6.23 -18.09 9.10
C TRP A 119 7.14 -16.86 9.24
N GLY A 120 6.71 -15.89 10.03
CA GLY A 120 7.53 -14.78 10.52
C GLY A 120 7.69 -14.84 12.04
N GLU A 121 8.54 -13.97 12.59
CA GLU A 121 8.84 -13.91 14.04
C GLU A 121 7.60 -13.72 14.92
N ILE A 122 6.53 -13.14 14.36
CA ILE A 122 5.28 -12.82 15.06
C ILE A 122 4.07 -13.64 14.56
N GLY A 123 4.30 -14.69 13.75
CA GLY A 123 3.25 -15.61 13.27
C GLY A 123 3.18 -15.76 11.74
N MET A 124 2.05 -16.25 11.23
CA MET A 124 1.86 -16.55 9.81
C MET A 124 1.86 -15.27 8.94
N ILE A 125 2.69 -15.26 7.88
CA ILE A 125 2.78 -14.17 6.90
C ILE A 125 1.98 -14.54 5.64
N TRP A 126 1.20 -13.59 5.12
CA TRP A 126 0.40 -13.77 3.91
C TRP A 126 1.23 -13.53 2.63
N PRO A 127 1.27 -14.47 1.67
CA PRO A 127 1.95 -14.26 0.39
C PRO A 127 1.31 -13.14 -0.46
N GLY A 128 2.14 -12.24 -1.00
CA GLY A 128 1.71 -11.04 -1.74
C GLY A 128 2.14 -9.72 -1.08
N ILE A 129 2.57 -9.79 0.18
CA ILE A 129 3.47 -8.82 0.81
C ILE A 129 4.88 -9.38 0.56
N SER A 130 5.62 -8.84 -0.42
CA SER A 130 6.78 -9.50 -1.05
C SER A 130 7.69 -10.30 -0.09
N PRO A 131 7.90 -11.60 -0.27
CA PRO A 131 8.95 -12.31 0.44
C PRO A 131 10.29 -11.89 -0.18
N THR A 132 11.13 -11.17 0.56
CA THR A 132 12.56 -11.31 0.32
C THR A 132 12.90 -12.69 0.83
N SER A 133 13.19 -13.58 -0.12
CA SER A 133 13.73 -14.91 0.10
C SER A 133 14.99 -14.81 0.98
N THR A 134 14.89 -15.23 2.24
CA THR A 134 16.04 -15.75 2.97
C THR A 134 16.00 -17.26 2.87
N THR A 135 16.57 -17.77 1.78
CA THR A 135 17.13 -19.11 1.72
C THR A 135 18.63 -18.97 1.63
N SER A 136 19.28 -18.96 2.79
CA SER A 136 20.63 -19.44 3.13
C SER A 136 21.09 -18.74 4.39
#